data_AF-A0A5B7CAF4-F1
#
_entry.id   AF-A0A5B7CAF4-F1
#
_cell.length_a   1.000
_cell.length_b   1.000
_cell.length_c   1.000
_cell.angle_alpha   90.00
_cell.angle_beta   90.00
_cell.angle_gamma   90.00
#
_symmetry.space_group_name_H-M   'P 1'
#
loop_
_entity.id
_entity.type
_entity.pdbx_description
1 polymer ?
#
loop_
_entity_poly.entity_id
_entity_poly.type
_entity_poly.pdbx_seq_one_letter_code
_entity_poly.pdbx_strand_id
1 'polypeptide(L)'
;VADLRESTNDPLSRAVRHRLRRDYGIEGGIPVVFSLEKPKAKLLPFKGPSGEEENPSDYQIVPGFRVRIIPVLGTIPAIFGQVMASYVVTQLAGLQVQTEPVVNFDMDHYHMLHQRLIEHEELLYGTSTQVQVDVEEVMYIAKELWRGRSARDQSTKDVGRGMWRSVNELMLVRWDQAKPASVSNLILLRFKEADEHESMTLEDIRENEPAFFMRVTSVLKRAEVDFGI
;
A
#
# COMPACT_ATOMS: atom_id res chain seq x y z
N VAL A 1 -1.38 -9.05 -1.22
CA VAL A 1 -2.85 -9.10 -1.42
C VAL A 1 -3.35 -7.69 -1.19
N ALA A 2 -4.17 -7.14 -2.08
CA ALA A 2 -4.79 -5.82 -1.89
C ALA A 2 -6.16 -5.79 -2.57
N ASP A 3 -6.92 -4.70 -2.44
CA ASP A 3 -8.17 -4.57 -3.17
C ASP A 3 -7.89 -4.51 -4.69
N LEU A 4 -8.75 -5.13 -5.49
CA LEU A 4 -8.68 -5.12 -6.94
C LEU A 4 -8.49 -3.70 -7.50
N ARG A 5 -9.08 -2.67 -6.87
CA ARG A 5 -8.90 -1.26 -7.26
C ARG A 5 -7.46 -0.77 -7.25
N GLU A 6 -6.61 -1.38 -6.42
CA GLU A 6 -5.22 -0.98 -6.20
C GLU A 6 -4.25 -1.61 -7.21
N SER A 7 -4.65 -2.64 -7.96
CA SER A 7 -3.75 -3.35 -8.89
C SER A 7 -3.56 -2.61 -10.23
N THR A 8 -2.78 -1.54 -10.21
CA THR A 8 -2.58 -0.66 -11.38
C THR A 8 -1.70 -1.26 -12.47
N ASN A 9 -0.74 -2.10 -12.08
CA ASN A 9 0.35 -2.57 -12.94
C ASN A 9 0.02 -3.86 -13.72
N ASP A 10 -1.13 -4.50 -13.43
CA ASP A 10 -1.57 -5.72 -14.09
C ASP A 10 -2.66 -5.46 -15.15
N PRO A 11 -2.40 -5.77 -16.45
CA PRO A 11 -3.40 -5.66 -17.52
C PRO A 11 -4.65 -6.51 -17.30
N LEU A 12 -4.54 -7.70 -16.71
CA LEU A 12 -5.68 -8.58 -16.48
C LEU A 12 -6.59 -7.98 -15.41
N SER A 13 -6.03 -7.62 -14.25
CA SER A 13 -6.77 -6.93 -13.20
C SER A 13 -7.44 -5.65 -13.70
N ARG A 14 -6.78 -4.89 -14.58
CA ARG A 14 -7.39 -3.70 -15.21
C ARG A 14 -8.63 -4.05 -16.04
N ALA A 15 -8.56 -5.09 -16.86
CA ALA A 15 -9.69 -5.54 -17.67
C ALA A 15 -10.85 -6.06 -16.79
N VAL A 16 -10.53 -6.83 -15.74
CA VAL A 16 -11.51 -7.34 -14.77
C VAL A 16 -12.20 -6.19 -14.05
N ARG A 17 -11.45 -5.21 -13.53
CA ARG A 17 -12.02 -3.99 -12.92
C ARG A 17 -12.98 -3.27 -13.84
N HIS A 18 -12.55 -3.04 -15.08
CA HIS A 18 -13.35 -2.30 -16.04
C HIS A 18 -14.69 -2.99 -16.29
N ARG A 19 -14.68 -4.32 -16.47
CA ARG A 19 -15.90 -5.12 -16.65
C ARG A 19 -16.78 -5.15 -15.40
N LEU A 20 -16.20 -5.38 -14.23
CA LEU A 20 -16.95 -5.40 -12.96
C LEU A 20 -17.66 -4.07 -12.69
N ARG A 21 -16.97 -2.94 -12.94
CA ARG A 21 -17.56 -1.62 -12.81
C ARG A 21 -18.67 -1.39 -13.84
N ARG A 22 -18.39 -1.67 -15.12
CA ARG A 22 -19.31 -1.37 -16.22
C ARG A 22 -20.56 -2.25 -16.19
N ASP A 23 -20.39 -3.55 -15.98
CA ASP A 23 -21.47 -4.53 -16.14
C ASP A 23 -22.23 -4.79 -14.82
N TYR A 24 -21.58 -4.54 -13.66
CA TYR A 24 -22.15 -4.86 -12.34
C TYR A 24 -22.08 -3.72 -11.31
N GLY A 25 -21.50 -2.56 -11.66
CA GLY A 25 -21.33 -1.46 -10.70
C GLY A 25 -20.36 -1.75 -9.55
N ILE A 26 -19.56 -2.83 -9.64
CA ILE A 26 -18.65 -3.25 -8.57
C ILE A 26 -17.32 -2.51 -8.72
N GLU A 27 -16.99 -1.66 -7.74
CA GLU A 27 -15.79 -0.82 -7.78
C GLU A 27 -14.62 -1.33 -6.92
N GLY A 28 -14.88 -2.28 -6.01
CA GLY A 28 -13.88 -2.95 -5.18
C GLY A 28 -14.54 -3.86 -4.14
N GLY A 29 -13.86 -4.06 -3.01
CA GLY A 29 -14.21 -5.07 -2.00
C GLY A 29 -13.73 -6.48 -2.36
N ILE A 30 -12.89 -6.59 -3.40
CA ILE A 30 -12.42 -7.88 -3.92
C ILE A 30 -10.92 -7.98 -3.66
N PRO A 31 -10.48 -8.82 -2.70
CA PRO A 31 -9.05 -9.03 -2.47
C PRO A 31 -8.43 -9.81 -3.64
N VAL A 32 -7.29 -9.34 -4.11
CA VAL A 32 -6.54 -9.96 -5.21
C VAL A 32 -5.07 -10.13 -4.88
N VAL A 33 -4.47 -11.18 -5.43
CA VAL A 33 -3.02 -11.38 -5.46
C VAL A 33 -2.51 -10.91 -6.81
N PHE A 34 -1.60 -9.94 -6.78
CA PHE A 34 -0.91 -9.43 -7.97
C PHE A 34 0.56 -9.16 -7.63
N SER A 35 1.39 -9.11 -8.66
CA SER A 35 2.79 -8.70 -8.55
C SER A 35 2.92 -7.21 -8.82
N LEU A 36 3.79 -6.53 -8.07
CA LEU A 36 4.19 -5.15 -8.38
C LEU A 36 5.15 -5.10 -9.58
N GLU A 37 5.73 -6.23 -9.98
CA GLU A 37 6.58 -6.33 -11.17
C GLU A 37 5.79 -6.03 -12.44
N LYS A 38 6.35 -5.15 -13.28
CA LYS A 38 5.77 -4.86 -14.60
C LYS A 38 5.92 -6.09 -15.51
N PRO A 39 4.87 -6.53 -16.20
CA PRO A 39 4.96 -7.65 -17.14
C PRO A 39 6.04 -7.40 -18.21
N LYS A 40 7.03 -8.31 -18.30
CA LYS A 40 8.15 -8.21 -19.26
C LYS A 40 7.91 -9.01 -20.55
N ALA A 41 7.10 -10.07 -20.47
CA ALA A 41 6.85 -10.97 -21.59
C ALA A 41 5.52 -10.66 -22.27
N LYS A 42 5.54 -10.69 -23.61
CA LYS A 42 4.32 -10.73 -24.43
C LYS A 42 3.97 -12.19 -24.74
N LEU A 43 2.77 -12.40 -25.28
CA LEU A 43 2.44 -13.67 -25.90
C LEU A 43 3.50 -14.00 -26.95
N LEU A 44 4.02 -15.22 -26.91
CA LEU A 44 4.96 -15.66 -27.92
C LEU A 44 4.28 -15.60 -29.30
N PRO A 45 4.98 -15.09 -30.33
CA PRO A 45 4.47 -15.15 -31.69
C PRO A 45 4.27 -16.62 -32.07
N PHE A 46 3.12 -16.90 -32.65
CA PHE A 46 2.77 -18.24 -33.09
C PHE A 46 3.20 -18.38 -34.54
N LYS A 47 4.49 -18.69 -34.74
CA LYS A 47 5.09 -18.90 -36.06
C LYS A 47 5.26 -20.40 -36.30
N GLY A 48 4.84 -20.86 -37.47
CA GLY A 48 5.07 -22.23 -37.92
C GLY A 48 6.55 -22.51 -38.19
N PRO A 49 6.93 -23.77 -38.49
CA PRO A 49 8.29 -24.15 -38.87
C PRO A 49 8.83 -23.40 -40.10
N SER A 50 7.93 -22.91 -40.96
CA SER A 50 8.21 -22.08 -42.14
C SER A 50 8.42 -20.59 -41.82
N GLY A 51 8.15 -20.15 -40.58
CA GLY A 51 8.23 -18.75 -40.17
C GLY A 51 6.98 -17.91 -40.45
N GLU A 52 5.96 -18.50 -41.10
CA GLU A 52 4.66 -17.87 -41.35
C GLU A 52 3.81 -17.81 -40.06
N GLU A 53 2.97 -16.77 -39.93
CA GLU A 53 2.02 -16.68 -38.81
C GLU A 53 0.88 -17.69 -39.00
N GLU A 54 0.76 -18.63 -38.07
CA GLU A 54 -0.32 -19.62 -38.08
C GLU A 54 -1.45 -19.19 -37.14
N ASN A 55 -2.68 -19.62 -37.45
CA ASN A 55 -3.83 -19.35 -36.62
C ASN A 55 -3.81 -20.29 -35.39
N PRO A 56 -3.70 -19.76 -34.16
CA PRO A 56 -3.66 -20.58 -32.95
C PRO A 56 -4.92 -21.40 -32.75
N SER A 57 -6.04 -21.00 -33.36
CA SER A 57 -7.31 -21.71 -33.29
C SER A 57 -7.23 -23.11 -33.89
N ASP A 58 -6.33 -23.31 -34.85
CA ASP A 58 -6.18 -24.55 -35.60
C ASP A 58 -5.50 -25.67 -34.76
N TYR A 59 -4.90 -25.28 -33.63
CA TYR A 59 -4.19 -26.17 -32.70
C TYR A 59 -4.92 -26.36 -31.36
N GLN A 60 -6.19 -25.95 -31.29
CA GLN A 60 -6.99 -26.15 -30.08
C GLN A 60 -7.38 -27.63 -29.93
N ILE A 61 -6.94 -28.26 -28.84
CA ILE A 61 -7.37 -29.62 -28.48
C ILE A 61 -8.84 -29.62 -28.02
N VAL A 62 -9.27 -28.52 -27.37
CA VAL A 62 -10.63 -28.32 -26.85
C VAL A 62 -11.09 -26.90 -27.21
N PRO A 63 -12.35 -26.69 -27.64
CA PRO A 63 -12.89 -25.37 -27.89
C PRO A 63 -12.69 -24.43 -26.69
N GLY A 64 -12.04 -23.28 -26.91
CA GLY A 64 -11.75 -22.29 -25.87
C GLY A 64 -10.45 -22.53 -25.09
N PHE A 65 -9.71 -23.61 -25.38
CA PHE A 65 -8.39 -23.82 -24.79
C PHE A 65 -7.36 -22.89 -25.42
N ARG A 66 -6.61 -22.15 -24.59
CA ARG A 66 -5.67 -21.15 -25.07
C ARG A 66 -4.39 -21.83 -25.59
N VAL A 67 -4.11 -21.70 -26.87
CA VAL A 67 -2.91 -22.27 -27.51
C VAL A 67 -1.67 -21.38 -27.33
N ARG A 68 -1.86 -20.06 -27.24
CA ARG A 68 -0.76 -19.11 -26.95
C ARG A 68 -0.57 -18.96 -25.45
N ILE A 69 0.60 -19.32 -24.95
CA ILE A 69 0.96 -19.18 -23.54
C ILE A 69 1.92 -17.99 -23.40
N ILE A 70 1.74 -17.14 -22.39
CA ILE A 70 2.82 -16.24 -21.95
C ILE A 70 3.80 -17.17 -21.23
N PRO A 71 5.09 -17.24 -21.61
CA PRO A 71 6.03 -18.11 -20.92
C PRO A 71 6.05 -17.72 -19.44
N VAL A 72 5.72 -18.69 -18.58
CA VAL A 72 5.68 -18.49 -17.13
C VAL A 72 6.65 -19.48 -16.49
N LEU A 73 7.48 -18.99 -15.57
CA LEU A 73 8.22 -19.86 -14.67
C LEU A 73 7.22 -20.44 -13.66
N GLY A 74 6.99 -21.76 -13.70
CA GLY A 74 5.93 -22.43 -12.92
C GLY A 74 5.93 -22.14 -11.41
N THR A 75 7.06 -21.71 -10.84
CA THR A 75 7.16 -21.28 -9.44
C THR A 75 6.36 -20.01 -9.14
N ILE A 76 6.23 -19.08 -10.09
CA ILE A 76 5.48 -17.84 -9.91
C ILE A 76 3.98 -18.10 -9.67
N PRO A 77 3.23 -18.83 -10.54
CA PRO A 77 1.84 -19.13 -10.27
C PRO A 77 1.66 -20.05 -9.06
N ALA A 78 2.63 -20.93 -8.75
CA ALA A 78 2.61 -21.71 -7.52
C ALA A 78 2.65 -20.81 -6.27
N ILE A 79 3.56 -19.82 -6.24
CA ILE A 79 3.63 -18.83 -5.15
C ILE A 79 2.32 -18.03 -5.05
N PHE A 80 1.74 -17.60 -6.17
CA PHE A 80 0.44 -16.92 -6.17
C PHE A 80 -0.66 -17.79 -5.52
N GLY A 81 -0.72 -19.07 -5.87
CA GLY A 81 -1.63 -20.06 -5.26
C GLY A 81 -1.41 -20.21 -3.75
N GLN A 82 -0.16 -20.32 -3.31
CA GLN A 82 0.19 -20.42 -1.89
C GLN A 82 -0.20 -19.16 -1.11
N VAL A 83 0.02 -17.97 -1.68
CA VAL A 83 -0.37 -16.69 -1.06
C VAL A 83 -1.89 -16.58 -0.95
N MET A 84 -2.64 -16.98 -1.98
CA MET A 84 -4.11 -17.02 -1.95
C MET A 84 -4.62 -17.95 -0.85
N ALA A 85 -4.11 -19.18 -0.78
CA ALA A 85 -4.50 -20.16 0.23
C ALA A 85 -4.18 -19.66 1.66
N SER A 86 -2.95 -19.15 1.87
CA SER A 86 -2.51 -18.62 3.17
C SER A 86 -3.37 -17.44 3.63
N TYR A 87 -3.71 -16.53 2.70
CA TYR A 87 -4.59 -15.41 2.99
C TYR A 87 -6.00 -15.86 3.39
N VAL A 88 -6.59 -16.83 2.70
CA VAL A 88 -7.92 -17.34 3.08
C VAL A 88 -7.90 -18.03 4.45
N VAL A 89 -6.91 -18.89 4.72
CA VAL A 89 -6.80 -19.62 5.99
C VAL A 89 -6.65 -18.66 7.18
N THR A 90 -5.82 -17.62 7.04
CA THR A 90 -5.62 -16.62 8.10
C THR A 90 -6.88 -15.79 8.35
N GLN A 91 -7.62 -15.40 7.30
CA GLN A 91 -8.92 -14.73 7.46
C GLN A 91 -9.93 -15.62 8.19
N LEU A 92 -10.01 -16.91 7.85
CA LEU A 92 -10.89 -17.88 8.53
C LEU A 92 -10.51 -18.08 10.00
N ALA A 93 -9.22 -18.00 10.32
CA ALA A 93 -8.71 -18.09 11.69
C ALA A 93 -8.88 -16.80 12.52
N GLY A 94 -9.40 -15.72 11.93
CA GLY A 94 -9.49 -14.41 12.58
C GLY A 94 -8.13 -13.74 12.81
N LEU A 95 -7.09 -14.19 12.11
CA LEU A 95 -5.74 -13.63 12.21
C LEU A 95 -5.56 -12.51 11.19
N GLN A 96 -5.09 -11.35 11.65
CA GLN A 96 -4.80 -10.24 10.76
C GLN A 96 -3.55 -10.52 9.92
N VAL A 97 -3.69 -10.39 8.60
CA VAL A 97 -2.56 -10.49 7.67
C VAL A 97 -2.07 -9.10 7.33
N GLN A 98 -0.82 -8.85 7.67
CA GLN A 98 -0.11 -7.65 7.24
C GLN A 98 0.43 -7.89 5.82
N THR A 99 -0.20 -7.29 4.82
CA THR A 99 0.23 -7.38 3.41
C THR A 99 1.25 -6.30 3.06
N GLU A 100 2.09 -6.53 2.04
CA GLU A 100 2.99 -5.52 1.48
C GLU A 100 2.21 -4.26 1.04
N PRO A 101 2.69 -3.04 1.34
CA PRO A 101 2.13 -1.80 0.82
C PRO A 101 2.11 -1.78 -0.71
N VAL A 102 1.02 -1.28 -1.30
CA VAL A 102 0.92 -1.12 -2.76
C VAL A 102 1.71 0.12 -3.22
N VAL A 103 1.82 1.12 -2.34
CA VAL A 103 2.62 2.33 -2.55
C VAL A 103 4.04 2.04 -2.08
N ASN A 104 5.01 2.20 -2.97
CA ASN A 104 6.42 2.16 -2.63
C ASN A 104 7.02 3.55 -2.82
N PHE A 105 7.58 4.09 -1.73
CA PHE A 105 8.40 5.28 -1.76
C PHE A 105 9.82 4.93 -2.21
N ASP A 106 10.45 5.82 -2.99
CA ASP A 106 11.89 5.78 -3.20
C ASP A 106 12.62 6.55 -2.07
N MET A 107 13.95 6.54 -2.11
CA MET A 107 14.77 7.23 -1.10
C MET A 107 14.51 8.74 -1.05
N ASP A 108 14.23 9.38 -2.19
CA ASP A 108 13.99 10.82 -2.24
C ASP A 108 12.71 11.19 -1.49
N HIS A 109 11.67 10.36 -1.56
CA HIS A 109 10.45 10.55 -0.79
C HIS A 109 10.70 10.46 0.73
N TYR A 110 11.52 9.50 1.19
CA TYR A 110 11.85 9.39 2.62
C TYR A 110 12.69 10.57 3.11
N HIS A 111 13.69 10.99 2.33
CA HIS A 111 14.47 12.18 2.64
C HIS A 111 13.59 13.43 2.71
N MET A 112 12.64 13.56 1.78
CA MET A 112 11.69 14.67 1.78
C MET A 112 10.76 14.64 3.00
N LEU A 113 10.25 13.48 3.41
CA LEU A 113 9.44 13.35 4.63
C LEU A 113 10.23 13.72 5.89
N HIS A 114 11.49 13.27 5.97
CA HIS A 114 12.37 13.61 7.09
C HIS A 114 12.68 15.10 7.14
N GLN A 115 13.01 15.71 6.01
CA GLN A 115 13.26 17.15 5.92
C GLN A 115 12.03 17.97 6.30
N ARG A 116 10.85 17.58 5.82
CA ARG A 116 9.58 18.22 6.20
C ARG A 116 9.30 18.11 7.70
N LEU A 117 9.60 16.97 8.33
CA LEU A 117 9.46 16.81 9.77
C LEU A 117 10.36 17.80 10.53
N ILE A 118 11.62 17.93 10.13
CA ILE A 118 12.58 18.87 10.73
C ILE A 118 12.08 20.31 10.59
N GLU A 119 11.71 20.72 9.37
CA GLU A 119 11.22 22.07 9.10
C GLU A 119 9.95 22.39 9.90
N HIS A 120 9.03 21.43 9.98
CA HIS A 120 7.78 21.57 10.73
C HIS A 120 8.01 21.70 12.24
N GLU A 121 8.95 20.94 12.78
CA GLU A 121 9.36 21.01 14.19
C GLU A 121 10.01 22.35 14.54
N GLU A 122 10.84 22.88 13.64
CA GLU A 122 11.42 24.22 13.78
C GLU A 122 10.36 25.31 13.73
N LEU A 123 9.36 25.19 12.86
CA LEU A 123 8.27 26.15 12.75
C LEU A 123 7.37 26.17 13.99
N LEU A 124 7.01 25.00 14.54
CA LEU A 124 6.08 24.89 15.66
C LEU A 124 6.76 25.10 17.03
N TYR A 125 7.94 24.52 17.23
CA TYR A 125 8.60 24.51 18.54
C TYR A 125 9.86 25.39 18.59
N GLY A 126 10.24 26.02 17.47
CA GLY A 126 11.44 26.84 17.36
C GLY A 126 12.74 26.04 17.29
N THR A 127 12.67 24.70 17.28
CA THR A 127 13.84 23.82 17.26
C THR A 127 13.51 22.41 16.76
N SER A 128 14.46 21.79 16.06
CA SER A 128 14.44 20.40 15.62
C SER A 128 15.16 19.43 16.57
N THR A 129 15.68 19.90 17.71
CA THR A 129 16.48 19.05 18.65
C THR A 129 15.70 17.85 19.23
N GLN A 130 14.37 17.88 19.16
CA GLN A 130 13.50 16.81 19.65
C GLN A 130 13.10 15.80 18.54
N VAL A 131 13.63 15.98 17.32
CA VAL A 131 13.57 14.96 16.27
C VAL A 131 14.60 13.88 16.58
N GLN A 132 14.10 12.71 16.96
CA GLN A 132 14.90 11.56 17.40
C GLN A 132 14.88 10.43 16.38
N VAL A 133 14.53 10.75 15.13
CA VAL A 133 14.48 9.78 14.03
C VAL A 133 15.43 10.17 12.92
N ASP A 134 16.05 9.18 12.29
CA ASP A 134 16.78 9.34 11.03
C ASP A 134 15.94 8.90 9.81
N VAL A 135 16.58 8.86 8.63
CA VAL A 135 15.89 8.50 7.38
C VAL A 135 15.48 7.02 7.35
N GLU A 136 16.24 6.13 7.99
CA GLU A 136 15.90 4.70 8.07
C GLU A 136 14.69 4.48 8.97
N GLU A 137 14.63 5.22 10.08
CA GLU A 137 13.48 5.22 10.99
C GLU A 137 12.25 5.87 10.34
N VAL A 138 12.42 6.96 9.59
CA VAL A 138 11.34 7.53 8.76
C VAL A 138 10.85 6.52 7.72
N MET A 139 11.74 5.73 7.12
CA MET A 139 11.35 4.65 6.22
C MET A 139 10.53 3.58 6.93
N TYR A 140 10.94 3.14 8.12
CA TYR A 140 10.15 2.21 8.94
C TYR A 140 8.76 2.78 9.25
N ILE A 141 8.69 4.03 9.74
CA ILE A 141 7.42 4.67 10.12
C ILE A 141 6.51 4.79 8.89
N ALA A 142 7.02 5.35 7.79
CA ALA A 142 6.20 5.61 6.63
C ALA A 142 5.78 4.32 5.89
N LYS A 143 6.70 3.35 5.74
CA LYS A 143 6.46 2.12 4.97
C LYS A 143 5.88 0.99 5.80
N GLU A 144 6.50 0.65 6.93
CA GLU A 144 6.14 -0.55 7.71
C GLU A 144 5.03 -0.29 8.71
N LEU A 145 5.06 0.88 9.36
CA LEU A 145 4.09 1.27 10.38
C LEU A 145 2.79 1.80 9.76
N TRP A 146 2.91 2.75 8.83
CA TRP A 146 1.76 3.43 8.19
C TRP A 146 1.46 3.01 6.76
N ARG A 147 2.25 2.09 6.18
CA ARG A 147 1.95 1.45 4.87
C ARG A 147 1.80 2.45 3.72
N GLY A 148 2.52 3.58 3.79
CA GLY A 148 2.50 4.66 2.82
C GLY A 148 1.17 5.40 2.72
N ARG A 149 0.34 5.33 3.76
CA ARG A 149 -1.00 5.93 3.83
C ARG A 149 -1.12 6.81 5.08
N SER A 150 -2.05 7.76 5.03
CA SER A 150 -2.38 8.52 6.22
C SER A 150 -2.98 7.63 7.30
N ALA A 151 -2.69 7.91 8.57
CA ALA A 151 -3.32 7.28 9.72
C ALA A 151 -4.86 7.43 9.71
N ARG A 152 -5.38 8.48 9.04
CA ARG A 152 -6.80 8.77 8.87
C ARG A 152 -7.43 8.03 7.68
N ASP A 153 -6.64 7.44 6.77
CA ASP A 153 -7.17 6.72 5.60
C ASP A 153 -7.85 5.40 6.02
N GLN A 154 -9.16 5.45 6.25
CA GLN A 154 -9.98 4.27 6.58
C GLN A 154 -10.45 3.50 5.34
N SER A 155 -10.30 4.06 4.14
CA SER A 155 -10.78 3.44 2.90
C SER A 155 -9.84 3.73 1.74
N THR A 156 -9.66 2.74 0.87
CA THR A 156 -8.91 2.83 -0.38
C THR A 156 -9.70 3.60 -1.45
N LYS A 157 -10.03 4.87 -1.18
CA LYS A 157 -10.71 5.76 -2.15
C LYS A 157 -9.74 6.21 -3.23
N ASP A 158 -8.53 6.57 -2.84
CA ASP A 158 -7.49 7.04 -3.74
C ASP A 158 -6.67 5.87 -4.31
N VAL A 159 -6.74 5.67 -5.63
CA VAL A 159 -6.00 4.65 -6.37
C VAL A 159 -5.25 5.24 -7.56
N GLY A 160 -4.16 4.60 -7.97
CA GLY A 160 -3.36 5.04 -9.12
C GLY A 160 -2.81 6.45 -8.97
N ARG A 161 -3.15 7.36 -9.89
CA ARG A 161 -2.65 8.74 -9.83
C ARG A 161 -3.16 9.54 -8.63
N GLY A 162 -4.35 9.20 -8.10
CA GLY A 162 -4.87 9.82 -6.88
C GLY A 162 -4.02 9.46 -5.66
N MET A 163 -3.65 8.19 -5.57
CA MET A 163 -2.76 7.67 -4.54
C MET A 163 -1.38 8.33 -4.59
N TRP A 164 -0.78 8.50 -5.77
CA TRP A 164 0.50 9.21 -5.89
C TRP A 164 0.40 10.72 -5.57
N ARG A 165 -0.75 11.36 -5.83
CA ARG A 165 -0.96 12.74 -5.39
C ARG A 165 -1.02 12.84 -3.87
N SER A 166 -1.72 11.92 -3.20
CA SER A 166 -1.77 11.91 -1.75
C SER A 166 -0.40 11.68 -1.12
N VAL A 167 0.49 10.90 -1.75
CA VAL A 167 1.89 10.71 -1.27
C VAL A 167 2.63 12.03 -1.13
N ASN A 168 2.50 12.94 -2.11
CA ASN A 168 3.18 14.24 -2.06
C ASN A 168 2.61 15.17 -0.99
N GLU A 169 1.40 14.90 -0.52
CA GLU A 169 0.71 15.63 0.54
C GLU A 169 0.99 15.06 1.94
N LEU A 170 1.78 13.98 2.05
CA LEU A 170 2.11 13.36 3.33
C LEU A 170 3.19 14.14 4.08
N MET A 171 3.05 14.13 5.40
CA MET A 171 4.03 14.59 6.37
C MET A 171 3.96 13.77 7.66
N LEU A 172 5.05 13.78 8.42
CA LEU A 172 5.10 13.19 9.75
C LEU A 172 4.85 14.27 10.78
N VAL A 173 4.01 13.96 11.77
CA VAL A 173 3.75 14.81 12.93
C VAL A 173 3.72 14.00 14.21
N ARG A 174 3.91 14.66 15.36
CA ARG A 174 3.83 14.02 16.67
C ARG A 174 2.41 13.59 16.98
N TRP A 175 2.23 12.35 17.43
CA TRP A 175 0.95 11.90 18.00
C TRP A 175 0.64 12.67 19.28
N ASP A 176 1.61 12.67 20.20
CA ASP A 176 1.59 13.43 21.43
C ASP A 176 2.58 14.60 21.34
N GLN A 177 2.06 15.83 21.29
CA GLN A 177 2.87 17.05 21.20
C GLN A 177 3.80 17.20 22.42
N ALA A 178 3.44 16.63 23.58
CA ALA A 178 4.26 16.71 24.79
C ALA A 178 5.48 15.77 24.75
N LYS A 179 5.54 14.82 23.82
CA LYS A 179 6.63 13.86 23.64
C LYS A 179 7.50 14.21 22.43
N PRO A 180 8.78 13.78 22.39
CA PRO A 180 9.64 14.00 21.22
C PRO A 180 9.13 13.29 19.96
N ALA A 181 9.59 13.76 18.80
CA ALA A 181 9.36 13.12 17.51
C ALA A 181 10.24 11.86 17.38
N SER A 182 9.75 10.76 17.95
CA SER A 182 10.40 9.44 18.02
C SER A 182 9.62 8.38 17.22
N VAL A 183 10.23 7.21 17.01
CA VAL A 183 9.61 6.08 16.26
C VAL A 183 8.24 5.65 16.78
N SER A 184 7.98 5.78 18.08
CA SER A 184 6.70 5.42 18.72
C SER A 184 5.76 6.61 18.93
N ASN A 185 6.12 7.81 18.47
CA ASN A 185 5.31 9.01 18.64
C ASN A 185 5.05 9.75 17.32
N LEU A 186 5.31 9.14 16.17
CA LEU A 186 5.10 9.76 14.86
C LEU A 186 3.95 9.10 14.08
N ILE A 187 3.05 9.94 13.58
CA ILE A 187 1.97 9.53 12.69
C ILE A 187 2.19 10.13 11.30
N LEU A 188 1.78 9.40 10.27
CA LEU A 188 1.78 9.87 8.89
C LEU A 188 0.40 10.46 8.57
N LEU A 189 0.34 11.72 8.16
CA LEU A 189 -0.92 12.41 7.85
C LEU A 189 -0.77 13.22 6.55
N ARG A 190 -1.90 13.58 5.93
CA ARG A 190 -1.92 14.60 4.88
C ARG A 190 -1.84 16.00 5.51
N PHE A 191 -1.34 16.99 4.79
CA PHE A 191 -1.21 18.38 5.29
C PHE A 191 -2.45 18.89 6.04
N LYS A 192 -3.65 18.79 5.43
CA LYS A 192 -4.89 19.23 6.08
C LYS A 192 -5.23 18.46 7.35
N GLU A 193 -4.95 17.16 7.37
CA GLU A 193 -5.22 16.30 8.51
C GLU A 193 -4.23 16.59 9.66
N ALA A 194 -2.99 16.99 9.33
CA ALA A 194 -2.00 17.44 10.29
C ALA A 194 -2.44 18.75 10.95
N ASP A 195 -2.88 19.74 10.17
CA ASP A 195 -3.43 21.01 10.70
C ASP A 195 -4.61 20.75 11.67
N GLU A 196 -5.53 19.85 11.28
CA GLU A 196 -6.67 19.44 12.13
C GLU A 196 -6.19 18.73 13.41
N HIS A 197 -5.26 17.79 13.29
CA HIS A 197 -4.68 17.05 14.44
C HIS A 197 -4.01 17.99 15.44
N GLU A 198 -3.28 18.99 14.95
CA GLU A 198 -2.57 19.95 15.79
C GLU A 198 -3.49 20.97 16.48
N SER A 199 -4.67 21.21 15.90
CA SER A 199 -5.71 22.05 16.51
C SER A 199 -6.48 21.39 17.65
N MET A 200 -6.31 20.07 17.84
CA MET A 200 -7.03 19.28 18.84
C MET A 200 -6.06 18.75 19.90
N THR A 201 -6.55 18.57 21.13
CA THR A 201 -5.78 17.86 22.16
C THR A 201 -5.94 16.34 22.02
N LEU A 202 -5.00 15.60 22.60
CA LEU A 202 -5.05 14.14 22.65
C LEU A 202 -6.30 13.65 23.42
N GLU A 203 -6.70 14.37 24.46
CA GLU A 203 -7.94 14.15 25.21
C GLU A 203 -9.17 14.35 24.32
N ASP A 204 -9.22 15.42 23.53
CA ASP A 204 -10.33 15.69 22.59
C ASP A 204 -10.47 14.57 21.56
N ILE A 205 -9.36 14.08 21.02
CA ILE A 205 -9.36 12.97 20.06
C ILE A 205 -9.84 11.68 20.73
N ARG A 206 -9.42 11.42 21.97
CA ARG A 206 -9.84 10.24 22.74
C ARG A 206 -11.34 10.25 23.01
N GLU A 207 -11.92 11.41 23.29
CA GLU A 207 -13.35 11.56 23.61
C GLU A 207 -14.23 11.58 22.36
N ASN A 208 -13.85 12.34 21.34
CA ASN A 208 -14.66 12.51 20.13
C ASN A 208 -14.45 11.38 19.10
N GLU A 209 -13.26 10.78 19.07
CA GLU A 209 -12.89 9.76 18.08
C GLU A 209 -12.17 8.54 18.72
N PRO A 210 -12.80 7.83 19.66
CA PRO A 210 -12.16 6.76 20.43
C PRO A 210 -11.64 5.60 19.55
N ALA A 211 -12.33 5.30 18.45
CA ALA A 211 -11.89 4.26 17.50
C ALA A 211 -10.61 4.66 16.74
N PHE A 212 -10.45 5.95 16.41
CA PHE A 212 -9.22 6.47 15.80
C PHE A 212 -8.06 6.42 16.81
N PHE A 213 -8.29 6.94 18.01
CA PHE A 213 -7.32 6.93 19.10
C PHE A 213 -6.80 5.52 19.40
N MET A 214 -7.70 4.54 19.59
CA MET A 214 -7.31 3.15 19.87
C MET A 214 -6.49 2.55 18.73
N ARG A 215 -6.86 2.82 17.47
CA ARG A 215 -6.14 2.30 16.30
C ARG A 215 -4.73 2.87 16.23
N VAL A 216 -4.58 4.19 16.32
CA VAL A 216 -3.27 4.85 16.28
C VAL A 216 -2.39 4.39 17.43
N THR A 217 -2.94 4.36 18.65
CA THR A 217 -2.21 3.88 19.83
C THR A 217 -1.78 2.42 19.69
N SER A 218 -2.62 1.55 19.12
CA SER A 218 -2.25 0.15 18.86
C SER A 218 -1.13 0.02 17.82
N VAL A 219 -1.10 0.88 16.82
CA VAL A 219 -0.03 0.93 15.81
C VAL A 219 1.26 1.42 16.45
N LEU A 220 1.23 2.52 17.20
CA LEU A 220 2.43 3.06 17.86
C LEU A 220 3.02 2.11 18.92
N LYS A 221 2.18 1.38 19.67
CA LYS A 221 2.64 0.31 20.57
C LYS A 221 3.42 -0.80 19.87
N ARG A 222 3.10 -1.07 18.60
CA ARG A 222 3.88 -2.03 17.81
C ARG A 222 5.30 -1.50 17.57
N ALA A 223 5.45 -0.21 17.28
CA ALA A 223 6.77 0.40 17.14
C ALA A 223 7.59 0.30 18.44
N GLU A 224 6.94 0.46 19.60
CA GLU A 224 7.60 0.25 20.90
C GLU A 224 8.16 -1.18 21.04
N VAL A 225 7.35 -2.19 20.69
CA VAL A 225 7.76 -3.60 20.71
C VAL A 225 8.88 -3.89 19.71
N ASP A 226 8.77 -3.37 18.48
CA ASP A 226 9.75 -3.61 17.41
C ASP A 226 11.13 -3.01 17.75
N PHE A 227 11.15 -1.88 18.48
CA PHE A 227 12.38 -1.17 18.89
C PHE A 227 12.83 -1.47 20.33
N GLY A 228 12.04 -2.23 21.10
CA GLY A 228 12.36 -2.63 22.48
C GLY A 228 12.38 -1.49 23.49
N ILE A 229 11.50 -0.49 23.31
CA ILE A 229 11.39 0.72 24.16
C ILE A 229 10.14 0.71 25.04
#